data_AF-A0A4D7DUD3-F1
#
_entry.id   AF-A0A4D7DUD3-F1
#
_cell.length_a   1.000
_cell.length_b   1.000
_cell.length_c   1.000
_cell.angle_alpha   90.00
_cell.angle_beta   90.00
_cell.angle_gamma   90.00
#
_symmetry.space_group_name_H-M   'P 1'
#
loop_
_entity.id
_entity.type
_entity.pdbx_description
1 polymer ?
#
loop_
_entity_poly.entity_id
_entity_poly.type
_entity_poly.pdbx_seq_one_letter_code
_entity_poly.pdbx_strand_id
1 'polypeptide(L)'
;MARLAEPEPIAFLYPSNIPAALFQNLDECLTDVATQLFMQPPGNFGPVRWDLEETVAAGNVGDDLAERLRAYGNIMGASFPAIGSSGSPRLIGFSGRRAHLELEEIEKLNLLMIHMHERLNIIGRMQGGQREPLSDLERQVLFLTADGESFETISARMSLSPRTIQYLVDSICRKMEVATMEHAVAIALRRSLIV
;
A
#
# COMPACT_ATOMS: atom_id res chain seq x y z
N MET A 1 -2.96 -1.65 25.86
CA MET A 1 -3.10 -0.40 25.07
C MET A 1 -1.72 0.03 24.62
N ALA A 2 -1.60 0.51 23.37
CA ALA A 2 -0.38 0.95 22.66
C ALA A 2 0.46 -0.14 21.95
N ARG A 3 -0.03 -0.64 20.81
CA ARG A 3 0.78 -1.20 19.69
C ARG A 3 0.10 -0.98 18.32
N LEU A 4 -0.63 0.13 18.16
CA LEU A 4 -1.33 0.47 16.91
C LEU A 4 -0.79 1.74 16.24
N ALA A 5 0.45 2.13 16.53
CA ALA A 5 1.07 3.32 15.93
C ALA A 5 2.53 3.08 15.55
N GLU A 6 2.91 1.85 15.23
CA GLU A 6 4.09 1.66 14.38
C GLU A 6 3.59 1.88 12.95
N PRO A 7 4.00 2.96 12.26
CA PRO A 7 3.78 3.05 10.82
C PRO A 7 4.43 1.81 10.23
N GLU A 8 3.62 0.93 9.65
CA GLU A 8 4.16 -0.20 8.92
C GLU A 8 5.20 0.35 7.96
N PRO A 9 6.44 -0.19 7.97
CA PRO A 9 7.47 0.32 7.09
C PRO A 9 6.89 0.30 5.68
N ILE A 10 7.19 1.33 4.89
CA ILE A 10 6.92 1.36 3.45
C ILE A 10 7.77 0.23 2.85
N ALA A 11 7.29 -0.99 3.03
CA ALA A 11 7.85 -2.18 2.47
C ALA A 11 7.53 -2.09 0.98
N PHE A 12 8.51 -2.43 0.16
CA PHE A 12 8.46 -2.44 -1.30
C PHE A 12 8.77 -1.10 -1.97
N LEU A 13 10.03 -0.67 -1.82
CA LEU A 13 10.73 -0.02 -2.91
C LEU A 13 10.75 -0.99 -4.10
N TYR A 14 9.85 -0.78 -5.06
CA TYR A 14 9.99 -1.37 -6.40
C TYR A 14 11.34 -0.94 -6.98
N PRO A 15 11.89 -1.67 -7.97
CA PRO A 15 13.14 -1.30 -8.61
C PRO A 15 13.09 0.18 -9.01
N SER A 16 13.94 0.96 -8.36
CA SER A 16 14.13 2.38 -8.64
C SER A 16 15.50 2.56 -9.25
N ASN A 17 15.59 3.43 -10.25
CA ASN A 17 16.85 3.90 -10.80
C ASN A 17 17.38 5.14 -10.07
N ILE A 18 16.70 5.58 -9.00
CA ILE A 18 17.17 6.65 -8.15
C ILE A 18 18.45 6.15 -7.44
N PRO A 19 19.53 6.97 -7.40
CA PRO A 19 20.78 6.59 -6.75
C PRO A 19 20.59 6.09 -5.31
N ALA A 20 21.19 4.95 -4.97
CA ALA A 20 21.11 4.37 -3.62
C ALA A 20 21.54 5.34 -2.52
N ALA A 21 22.47 6.27 -2.81
CA ALA A 21 22.92 7.30 -1.88
C ALA A 21 21.84 8.35 -1.54
N LEU A 22 20.78 8.48 -2.33
CA LEU A 22 19.57 9.24 -1.93
C LEU A 22 18.72 8.46 -0.92
N PHE A 23 18.90 7.13 -0.84
CA PHE A 23 18.19 6.26 0.11
C PHE A 23 19.03 5.80 1.30
N GLN A 24 20.35 5.96 1.27
CA GLN A 24 21.17 5.74 2.45
C GLN A 24 20.79 6.81 3.48
N ASN A 25 20.23 6.38 4.62
CA ASN A 25 19.58 7.18 5.69
C ASN A 25 18.06 7.42 5.54
N LEU A 26 17.38 6.76 4.58
CA LEU A 26 15.91 6.83 4.48
C LEU A 26 15.16 5.97 5.51
N ASP A 27 15.81 5.06 6.25
CA ASP A 27 15.10 4.20 7.22
C ASP A 27 14.41 4.98 8.35
N GLU A 28 14.91 6.16 8.73
CA GLU A 28 14.23 7.07 9.68
C GLU A 28 13.33 8.10 8.97
N CYS A 29 13.64 8.44 7.71
CA CYS A 29 13.05 9.54 6.96
C CYS A 29 11.98 9.11 5.95
N LEU A 30 11.74 7.80 5.77
CA LEU A 30 10.76 7.26 4.83
C LEU A 30 9.36 7.79 5.12
N THR A 31 9.00 8.00 6.39
CA THR A 31 7.69 8.53 6.73
C THR A 31 7.59 10.00 6.30
N ASP A 32 8.54 10.87 6.65
CA ASP A 32 8.40 12.30 6.39
C ASP A 32 8.70 12.67 4.93
N VAL A 33 9.74 12.09 4.33
CA VAL A 33 10.13 12.37 2.93
C VAL A 33 9.16 11.74 1.95
N ALA A 34 8.68 10.51 2.21
CA ALA A 34 7.59 9.98 1.42
C ALA A 34 6.34 10.83 1.61
N THR A 35 6.05 11.31 2.82
CA THR A 35 4.88 12.17 3.07
C THR A 35 4.93 13.54 2.40
N GLN A 36 6.13 14.10 2.19
CA GLN A 36 6.27 15.48 1.71
C GLN A 36 6.41 15.60 0.20
N LEU A 37 7.16 14.70 -0.46
CA LEU A 37 7.38 14.75 -1.92
C LEU A 37 6.56 13.71 -2.69
N PHE A 38 6.17 12.64 -2.01
CA PHE A 38 5.63 11.45 -2.65
C PHE A 38 4.18 11.17 -2.21
N MET A 39 3.69 11.67 -1.07
CA MET A 39 2.30 11.44 -0.68
C MET A 39 1.36 12.42 -1.37
N GLN A 40 0.25 11.86 -1.79
CA GLN A 40 -0.87 12.62 -2.31
C GLN A 40 -1.48 13.48 -1.18
N PRO A 41 -1.92 14.72 -1.47
CA PRO A 41 -2.80 15.44 -0.57
C PRO A 41 -4.00 14.54 -0.20
N PRO A 42 -4.47 14.55 1.05
CA PRO A 42 -5.62 13.76 1.45
C PRO A 42 -6.82 14.02 0.52
N GLY A 43 -7.37 12.96 -0.08
CA GLY A 43 -8.49 13.05 -1.03
C GLY A 43 -8.11 13.37 -2.48
N ASN A 44 -6.82 13.59 -2.80
CA ASN A 44 -6.38 13.68 -4.18
C ASN A 44 -6.07 12.29 -4.75
N PHE A 45 -6.76 11.94 -5.82
CA PHE A 45 -6.58 10.68 -6.55
C PHE A 45 -5.96 10.88 -7.94
N GLY A 46 -5.55 12.10 -8.26
CA GLY A 46 -4.93 12.46 -9.53
C GLY A 46 -3.39 12.58 -9.44
N PRO A 47 -2.70 12.67 -10.58
CA PRO A 47 -1.28 12.96 -10.62
C PRO A 47 -0.94 14.30 -9.94
N VAL A 48 0.15 14.33 -9.20
CA VAL A 48 0.68 15.54 -8.56
C VAL A 48 2.02 15.87 -9.17
N ARG A 49 2.18 17.11 -9.64
CA ARG A 49 3.48 17.66 -10.04
C ARG A 49 4.14 18.26 -8.82
N TRP A 50 5.46 18.22 -8.79
CA TRP A 50 6.23 18.90 -7.77
C TRP A 50 7.48 19.54 -8.37
N ASP A 51 7.86 20.65 -7.77
CA ASP A 51 9.11 21.38 -8.00
C ASP A 51 9.83 21.46 -6.65
N LEU A 52 11.11 21.09 -6.63
CA LEU A 52 11.92 21.09 -5.42
C LEU A 52 12.03 22.49 -4.82
N GLU A 53 12.22 23.53 -5.63
CA GLU A 53 12.38 24.89 -5.14
C GLU A 53 11.08 25.45 -4.56
N GLU A 54 9.93 25.14 -5.17
CA GLU A 54 8.62 25.47 -4.59
C GLU A 54 8.39 24.73 -3.26
N THR A 55 8.79 23.46 -3.21
CA THR A 55 8.62 22.62 -2.03
C THR A 55 9.52 23.08 -0.87
N VAL A 56 10.76 23.49 -1.17
CA VAL A 56 11.69 24.10 -0.20
C VAL A 56 11.16 25.46 0.28
N ALA A 57 10.67 26.31 -0.64
CA ALA A 57 10.10 27.60 -0.28
C ALA A 57 8.85 27.48 0.61
N ALA A 58 8.07 26.41 0.42
CA ALA A 58 6.93 26.07 1.28
C ALA A 58 7.33 25.49 2.65
N GLY A 59 8.63 25.24 2.89
CA GLY A 59 9.13 24.62 4.13
C GLY A 59 8.81 23.13 4.24
N ASN A 60 8.41 22.50 3.12
CA ASN A 60 8.03 21.09 3.08
C ASN A 60 9.24 20.16 2.93
N VAL A 61 10.42 20.68 2.59
CA VAL A 61 11.67 19.91 2.45
C VAL A 61 12.80 20.66 3.14
N GLY A 62 13.53 19.98 4.02
CA GLY A 62 14.71 20.54 4.70
C GLY A 62 15.93 20.69 3.79
N ASP A 63 16.81 21.63 4.14
CA ASP A 63 17.96 22.04 3.30
C ASP A 63 18.89 20.87 2.92
N ASP A 64 19.20 20.00 3.89
CA ASP A 64 20.09 18.85 3.71
C ASP A 64 19.57 17.85 2.66
N LEU A 65 18.25 17.64 2.62
CA LEU A 65 17.61 16.81 1.59
C LEU A 65 17.55 17.53 0.25
N ALA A 66 17.23 18.82 0.25
CA ALA A 66 17.20 19.63 -0.95
C ALA A 66 18.57 19.65 -1.65
N GLU A 67 19.66 19.81 -0.90
CA GLU A 67 21.03 19.74 -1.43
C GLU A 67 21.32 18.40 -2.10
N ARG A 68 20.94 17.29 -1.47
CA ARG A 68 21.09 15.95 -2.08
C ARG A 68 20.26 15.79 -3.34
N LEU A 69 18.98 16.18 -3.31
CA LEU A 69 18.11 16.10 -4.48
C LEU A 69 18.67 16.93 -5.65
N ARG A 70 19.16 18.15 -5.40
CA ARG A 70 19.86 18.98 -6.39
C ARG A 70 21.12 18.31 -6.93
N ALA A 71 21.96 17.75 -6.06
CA ALA A 71 23.21 17.08 -6.46
C ALA A 71 22.97 15.94 -7.45
N TYR A 72 21.90 15.17 -7.25
CA TYR A 72 21.50 14.10 -8.15
C TYR A 72 20.57 14.54 -9.30
N GLY A 73 20.19 15.82 -9.36
CA GLY A 73 19.35 16.37 -10.41
C GLY A 73 17.87 16.00 -10.31
N ASN A 74 17.39 15.66 -9.11
CA ASN A 74 15.98 15.40 -8.82
C ASN A 74 15.30 16.69 -8.37
N ILE A 75 15.20 17.64 -9.28
CA ILE A 75 14.69 18.98 -9.00
C ILE A 75 13.23 19.16 -9.39
N MET A 76 12.74 18.34 -10.32
CA MET A 76 11.37 18.36 -10.80
C MET A 76 10.82 16.94 -10.83
N GLY A 77 9.51 16.79 -10.68
CA GLY A 77 8.89 15.50 -10.87
C GLY A 77 7.37 15.48 -10.91
N ALA A 78 6.86 14.27 -11.06
CA ALA A 78 5.45 13.98 -10.97
C ALA A 78 5.22 12.62 -10.32
N SER A 79 4.21 12.56 -9.47
CA SER A 79 3.83 11.42 -8.65
C SER A 79 2.41 11.00 -9.03
N PHE A 80 2.25 9.73 -9.39
CA PHE A 80 1.02 9.15 -9.89
C PHE A 80 0.48 8.15 -8.86
N PRO A 81 -0.70 8.41 -8.27
CA PRO A 81 -1.34 7.42 -7.42
C PRO A 81 -1.89 6.31 -8.29
N ALA A 82 -1.49 5.08 -7.98
CA ALA A 82 -2.05 3.90 -8.59
C ALA A 82 -2.85 3.12 -7.53
N ILE A 83 -4.17 3.25 -7.64
CA ILE A 83 -5.13 2.51 -6.81
C ILE A 83 -5.65 1.35 -7.65
N GLY A 84 -5.34 0.14 -7.22
CA GLY A 84 -5.85 -1.09 -7.81
C GLY A 84 -7.00 -1.68 -6.99
N SER A 85 -7.65 -2.70 -7.55
CA SER A 85 -8.78 -3.41 -6.93
C SER A 85 -8.40 -4.29 -5.73
N SER A 86 -7.11 -4.45 -5.41
CA SER A 86 -6.66 -5.54 -4.52
C SER A 86 -5.52 -5.22 -3.56
N GLY A 87 -5.14 -3.96 -3.34
CA GLY A 87 -3.97 -3.72 -2.50
C GLY A 87 -3.59 -2.28 -2.32
N SER A 88 -2.83 -2.07 -1.25
CA SER A 88 -2.34 -0.79 -0.73
C SER A 88 -2.00 0.21 -1.83
N PRO A 89 -2.38 1.48 -1.66
CA PRO A 89 -2.09 2.52 -2.64
C PRO A 89 -0.59 2.51 -2.96
N ARG A 90 -0.25 2.37 -4.24
CA ARG A 90 1.13 2.52 -4.70
C ARG A 90 1.28 3.90 -5.27
N LEU A 91 2.40 4.52 -4.96
CA LEU A 91 2.83 5.69 -5.67
C LEU A 91 3.90 5.30 -6.68
N ILE A 92 3.73 5.76 -7.92
CA ILE A 92 4.76 5.65 -8.95
C ILE A 92 5.16 7.07 -9.34
N GLY A 93 6.45 7.38 -9.26
CA GLY A 93 6.95 8.74 -9.49
C GLY A 93 8.06 8.79 -10.53
N PHE A 94 8.15 9.91 -11.22
CA PHE A 94 9.27 10.28 -12.06
C PHE A 94 9.89 11.56 -11.52
N SER A 95 11.22 11.61 -11.49
CA SER A 95 11.98 12.77 -11.07
C SER A 95 13.17 13.02 -11.99
N GLY A 96 13.58 14.28 -12.12
CA GLY A 96 14.74 14.63 -12.92
C GLY A 96 14.93 16.14 -13.10
N ARG A 97 15.73 16.49 -14.10
CA ARG A 97 16.09 17.88 -14.45
C ARG A 97 15.19 18.50 -15.52
N ARG A 98 14.28 17.72 -16.09
CA ARG A 98 13.37 18.19 -17.14
C ARG A 98 12.36 19.15 -16.52
N ALA A 99 11.94 20.17 -17.28
CA ALA A 99 10.82 21.02 -16.92
C ALA A 99 9.53 20.20 -16.65
N HIS A 100 8.52 20.85 -16.07
CA HIS A 100 7.24 20.20 -15.78
C HIS A 100 6.67 19.48 -17.00
N LEU A 101 6.10 18.31 -16.74
CA LEU A 101 5.35 17.57 -17.73
C LEU A 101 4.12 18.38 -18.15
N GLU A 102 3.89 18.45 -19.45
CA GLU A 102 2.68 19.07 -20.00
C GLU A 102 1.43 18.25 -19.63
N LEU A 103 0.25 18.87 -19.68
CA LEU A 103 -1.01 18.21 -19.33
C LEU A 103 -1.21 16.91 -20.13
N GLU A 104 -0.96 16.97 -21.44
CA GLU A 104 -1.07 15.81 -22.33
C GLU A 104 -0.10 14.67 -21.94
N GLU A 105 1.12 15.02 -21.51
CA GLU A 105 2.10 14.02 -21.05
C GLU A 105 1.65 13.37 -19.74
N ILE A 106 1.08 14.16 -18.83
CA ILE A 106 0.56 13.65 -17.56
C ILE A 106 -0.63 12.72 -17.76
N GLU A 107 -1.55 13.06 -18.65
CA GLU A 107 -2.70 12.20 -18.95
C GLU A 107 -2.24 10.85 -19.52
N LYS A 108 -1.31 10.86 -20.47
CA LYS A 108 -0.72 9.65 -21.05
C LYS A 108 0.02 8.83 -20.00
N LEU A 109 0.86 9.47 -19.20
CA LEU A 109 1.62 8.79 -18.15
C LEU A 109 0.68 8.22 -17.08
N ASN A 110 -0.38 8.94 -16.69
CA ASN A 110 -1.34 8.45 -15.71
C ASN A 110 -1.99 7.14 -16.16
N LEU A 111 -2.44 7.08 -17.42
CA LEU A 111 -2.99 5.85 -17.99
C LEU A 111 -1.97 4.71 -17.98
N LEU A 112 -0.72 5.00 -18.37
CA LEU A 112 0.36 4.02 -18.33
C LEU A 112 0.66 3.54 -16.91
N MET A 113 0.62 4.43 -15.91
CA MET A 113 0.90 4.09 -14.51
C MET A 113 -0.19 3.19 -13.92
N ILE A 114 -1.46 3.42 -14.25
CA ILE A 114 -2.57 2.52 -13.89
C ILE A 114 -2.33 1.12 -14.46
N HIS A 115 -1.99 1.02 -15.76
CA HIS A 115 -1.71 -0.28 -16.37
C HIS A 115 -0.46 -0.95 -15.81
N MET A 116 0.60 -0.18 -15.53
CA MET A 116 1.82 -0.70 -14.94
C MET A 116 1.57 -1.23 -13.53
N HIS A 117 0.80 -0.53 -12.71
CA HIS A 117 0.41 -1.00 -11.39
C HIS A 117 -0.30 -2.35 -11.42
N GLU A 118 -1.25 -2.53 -12.34
CA GLU A 118 -1.97 -3.80 -12.48
C GLU A 118 -1.02 -4.94 -12.88
N ARG A 119 -0.09 -4.68 -13.81
CA ARG A 119 0.92 -5.65 -14.22
C ARG A 119 1.88 -6.00 -13.07
N LEU A 120 2.31 -5.01 -12.29
CA LEU A 120 3.16 -5.24 -11.11
C LEU A 120 2.42 -6.04 -10.03
N ASN A 121 1.11 -5.86 -9.88
CA ASN A 121 0.30 -6.69 -8.97
C ASN A 121 0.22 -8.14 -9.46
N ILE A 122 0.04 -8.38 -10.77
CA ILE A 122 0.05 -9.74 -11.33
C ILE A 122 1.41 -10.41 -11.07
N ILE A 123 2.51 -9.72 -11.39
CA ILE A 123 3.87 -10.26 -11.18
C ILE A 123 4.13 -10.52 -9.69
N GLY A 124 3.76 -9.57 -8.82
CA GLY A 124 3.92 -9.71 -7.37
C GLY A 124 3.11 -10.89 -6.80
N ARG A 125 1.88 -11.10 -7.26
CA ARG A 125 1.06 -12.27 -6.89
C ARG A 125 1.69 -13.59 -7.35
N MET A 126 2.33 -13.61 -8.51
CA MET A 126 3.05 -14.80 -9.00
C MET A 126 4.28 -15.14 -8.14
N GLN A 127 4.94 -14.12 -7.57
CA GLN A 127 6.12 -14.32 -6.70
C GLN A 127 5.77 -14.62 -5.23
N GLY A 128 4.61 -14.19 -4.75
CA GLY A 128 4.18 -14.34 -3.35
C GLY A 128 3.84 -15.76 -2.87
N GLY A 129 4.20 -16.79 -3.63
CA GLY A 129 3.81 -18.17 -3.38
C GLY A 129 2.31 -18.39 -3.62
N GLN A 130 1.93 -19.60 -4.06
CA GLN A 130 0.53 -20.01 -4.07
C GLN A 130 0.05 -20.13 -2.62
N ARG A 131 -0.34 -19.02 -1.99
CA ARG A 131 -1.13 -19.07 -0.77
C ARG A 131 -2.43 -19.78 -1.11
N GLU A 132 -2.72 -20.88 -0.41
CA GLU A 132 -3.97 -21.60 -0.60
C GLU A 132 -5.14 -20.63 -0.42
N PRO A 133 -6.02 -20.49 -1.42
CA PRO A 133 -7.15 -19.60 -1.29
C PRO A 133 -8.08 -20.09 -0.16
N LEU A 134 -8.71 -19.13 0.52
CA LEU A 134 -9.84 -19.44 1.39
C LEU A 134 -10.98 -20.00 0.55
N SER A 135 -11.57 -21.10 1.03
CA SER A 135 -12.82 -21.65 0.53
C SER A 135 -13.99 -20.72 0.83
N ASP A 136 -15.11 -20.94 0.16
CA ASP A 136 -16.31 -20.11 0.36
C ASP A 136 -16.84 -20.18 1.79
N LEU A 137 -16.77 -21.35 2.44
CA LEU A 137 -17.13 -21.52 3.85
C LEU A 137 -16.20 -20.73 4.78
N GLU A 138 -14.89 -20.80 4.54
CA GLU A 138 -13.90 -20.03 5.32
C GLU A 138 -14.13 -18.52 5.14
N ARG A 139 -14.40 -18.05 3.92
CA ARG A 139 -14.76 -16.64 3.66
C ARG A 139 -16.03 -16.23 4.37
N GLN A 140 -17.06 -17.09 4.39
CA GLN A 140 -18.32 -16.79 5.06
C GLN A 140 -18.14 -16.64 6.57
N VAL A 141 -17.38 -17.54 7.21
CA VAL A 141 -17.04 -17.44 8.64
C VAL A 141 -16.26 -16.16 8.91
N LEU A 142 -15.27 -15.84 8.07
CA LEU A 142 -14.47 -14.62 8.20
C LEU A 142 -15.31 -13.35 8.06
N PHE A 143 -16.25 -13.32 7.11
CA PHE A 143 -17.18 -12.21 6.90
C PHE A 143 -18.09 -11.97 8.11
N LEU A 144 -18.76 -13.03 8.59
CA LEU A 144 -19.63 -12.92 9.77
C LEU A 144 -18.86 -12.50 11.03
N THR A 145 -17.61 -12.97 11.16
CA THR A 145 -16.76 -12.55 12.27
C THR A 145 -16.39 -11.06 12.16
N ALA A 146 -16.18 -10.55 10.95
CA ALA A 146 -15.93 -9.13 10.72
C ALA A 146 -17.14 -8.24 11.03
N ASP A 147 -18.36 -8.76 10.83
CA ASP A 147 -19.61 -8.13 11.28
C ASP A 147 -19.79 -8.15 12.81
N GLY A 148 -18.89 -8.81 13.55
CA GLY A 148 -18.93 -8.90 15.02
C GLY A 148 -19.79 -10.04 15.56
N GLU A 149 -20.19 -11.00 14.71
CA GLU A 149 -20.98 -12.16 15.14
C GLU A 149 -20.13 -13.11 15.99
N SER A 150 -20.74 -13.65 17.06
CA SER A 150 -20.09 -14.66 17.89
C SER A 150 -19.99 -16.01 17.16
N PHE A 151 -18.99 -16.83 17.48
CA PHE A 151 -18.87 -18.17 16.90
C PHE A 151 -20.07 -19.07 17.18
N GLU A 152 -20.77 -18.87 18.31
CA GLU A 152 -22.01 -19.57 18.61
C GLU A 152 -23.13 -19.16 17.63
N THR A 153 -23.28 -17.86 17.38
CA THR A 153 -24.25 -17.34 16.40
C THR A 153 -23.92 -17.83 14.99
N ILE A 154 -22.64 -17.79 14.60
CA ILE A 154 -22.17 -18.27 13.28
C ILE A 154 -22.45 -19.76 13.13
N SER A 155 -22.15 -20.57 14.15
CA SER A 155 -22.44 -22.00 14.20
C SER A 155 -23.92 -22.28 13.94
N ALA A 156 -24.81 -21.56 14.62
CA ALA A 156 -26.26 -21.68 14.44
C ALA A 156 -26.70 -21.22 13.03
N ARG A 157 -26.23 -20.06 12.58
CA ARG A 157 -26.59 -19.46 11.27
C ARG A 157 -26.17 -20.33 10.10
N MET A 158 -25.02 -20.99 10.20
CA MET A 158 -24.48 -21.87 9.16
C MET A 158 -24.89 -23.33 9.32
N SER A 159 -25.66 -23.68 10.37
CA SER A 159 -25.99 -25.07 10.72
C SER A 159 -24.76 -25.99 10.83
N LEU A 160 -23.66 -25.45 11.36
CA LEU A 160 -22.40 -26.15 11.60
C LEU A 160 -22.23 -26.40 13.09
N SER A 161 -21.43 -27.42 13.46
CA SER A 161 -21.09 -27.66 14.87
C SER A 161 -20.04 -26.65 15.36
N PRO A 162 -19.99 -26.35 16.67
CA PRO A 162 -18.92 -25.52 17.23
C PRO A 162 -17.51 -26.04 16.92
N ARG A 163 -17.34 -27.36 16.87
CA ARG A 163 -16.08 -28.01 16.48
C ARG A 163 -15.72 -27.73 15.01
N THR A 164 -16.72 -27.71 14.13
CA THR A 164 -16.52 -27.37 12.72
C THR A 164 -16.15 -25.90 12.55
N ILE A 165 -16.79 -25.00 13.29
CA ILE A 165 -16.42 -23.58 13.31
C ILE A 165 -14.97 -23.41 13.79
N GLN A 166 -14.57 -24.06 14.89
CA GLN A 166 -13.18 -23.99 15.36
C GLN A 166 -12.19 -24.49 14.30
N TYR A 167 -12.50 -25.60 13.63
CA TYR A 167 -11.67 -26.11 12.53
C TYR A 167 -11.53 -25.10 11.39
N LEU A 168 -12.63 -24.41 11.01
CA LEU A 168 -12.60 -23.38 9.98
C LEU A 168 -11.77 -22.17 10.43
N VAL A 169 -11.91 -21.72 11.69
CA VAL A 169 -11.10 -20.63 12.27
C VAL A 169 -9.61 -20.98 12.24
N ASP A 170 -9.24 -22.18 12.69
CA ASP A 170 -7.84 -22.63 12.69
C ASP A 170 -7.29 -22.72 11.26
N SER A 171 -8.10 -23.20 10.31
CA SER A 171 -7.74 -23.26 8.89
C SER A 171 -7.54 -21.86 8.29
N ILE A 172 -8.41 -20.90 8.60
CA ILE A 172 -8.28 -19.50 8.20
C ILE A 172 -6.98 -18.91 8.74
N CYS A 173 -6.75 -19.02 10.05
CA CYS A 173 -5.55 -18.50 10.70
C CYS A 173 -4.27 -19.07 10.07
N ARG A 174 -4.25 -20.38 9.82
CA ARG A 174 -3.13 -21.05 9.15
C ARG A 174 -2.92 -20.56 7.71
N LYS A 175 -3.97 -20.49 6.89
CA LYS A 175 -3.89 -20.04 5.48
C LYS A 175 -3.52 -18.57 5.35
N MET A 176 -3.91 -17.75 6.32
CA MET A 176 -3.58 -16.33 6.38
C MET A 176 -2.26 -16.04 7.12
N GLU A 177 -1.60 -17.07 7.67
CA GLU A 177 -0.34 -16.97 8.44
C GLU A 177 -0.46 -16.01 9.64
N VAL A 178 -1.59 -16.07 10.35
CA VAL A 178 -1.88 -15.23 11.51
C VAL A 178 -2.15 -16.06 12.76
N ALA A 179 -1.87 -15.46 13.91
CA ALA A 179 -2.05 -16.13 15.20
C ALA A 179 -3.50 -16.13 15.70
N THR A 180 -4.32 -15.14 15.31
CA THR A 180 -5.69 -15.00 15.82
C THR A 180 -6.68 -14.59 14.73
N MET A 181 -7.97 -14.86 14.98
CA MET A 181 -9.05 -14.53 14.07
C MET A 181 -9.25 -13.02 13.94
N GLU A 182 -9.02 -12.26 15.00
CA GLU A 182 -9.10 -10.79 14.98
C GLU A 182 -8.01 -10.21 14.07
N HIS A 183 -6.81 -10.79 14.08
CA HIS A 183 -5.75 -10.42 13.15
C HIS A 183 -6.12 -10.81 11.71
N ALA A 184 -6.76 -11.98 11.51
CA ALA A 184 -7.28 -12.40 10.20
C ALA A 184 -8.30 -11.37 9.66
N VAL A 185 -9.26 -10.94 10.50
CA VAL A 185 -10.27 -9.93 10.16
C VAL A 185 -9.62 -8.59 9.82
N ALA A 186 -8.66 -8.13 10.62
CA ALA A 186 -7.96 -6.87 10.36
C ALA A 186 -7.24 -6.88 9.00
N ILE A 187 -6.57 -7.98 8.66
CA ILE A 187 -5.91 -8.16 7.36
C ILE A 187 -6.96 -8.22 6.23
N ALA A 188 -8.06 -8.92 6.43
CA ALA A 188 -9.10 -9.09 5.42
C ALA A 188 -9.77 -7.78 5.05
N LEU A 189 -10.13 -6.94 6.03
CA LEU A 189 -10.66 -5.60 5.83
C LEU A 189 -9.63 -4.69 5.13
N ARG A 190 -8.39 -4.69 5.61
CA ARG A 190 -7.32 -3.84 5.05
C ARG A 190 -6.97 -4.18 3.60
N ARG A 191 -7.11 -5.44 3.20
CA ARG A 191 -6.86 -5.92 1.83
C ARG A 191 -8.11 -5.94 0.95
N SER A 192 -9.25 -5.43 1.45
CA SER A 192 -10.54 -5.47 0.76
C SER A 192 -10.95 -6.88 0.30
N LEU A 193 -10.60 -7.92 1.08
CA LEU A 193 -11.04 -9.30 0.84
C LEU A 193 -12.50 -9.52 1.24
N ILE A 194 -12.99 -8.66 2.13
CA ILE A 194 -14.36 -8.57 2.62
C ILE A 194 -14.72 -7.07 2.71
N VAL A 195 -15.98 -6.73 2.48
CA VAL A 195 -16.52 -5.36 2.41
C VAL A 195 -17.66 -5.21 3.38
#